data_AF-A0A517I7J5-F1
#
_entry.id   AF-A0A517I7J5-F1
#
_cell.length_a   1.000
_cell.length_b   1.000
_cell.length_c   1.000
_cell.angle_alpha   90.00
_cell.angle_beta   90.00
_cell.angle_gamma   90.00
#
_symmetry.space_group_name_H-M   'P 1'
#
loop_
_entity.id
_entity.type
_entity.pdbx_description
1 polymer ?
#
loop_
_entity_poly.entity_id
_entity_poly.type
_entity_poly.pdbx_seq_one_letter_code
_entity_poly.pdbx_strand_id
1 'polypeptide(L)'
;MSYRIFYWLTFLIPTIIIGGFEFIRHDFLLPYMSMEAGNVYITLLTLFLSFLFATWMFHTLKQMNARIVEEQARRAVYEERERLARELHDGIAQSLFFLNVKLKQGQLDDARVAVSAIDNHVRQAIFNLRSLPEEGSLDQRLEKWLAQWSALSGIDVVSDLHVRDGFFTPAAEVQLFGIIQEAFANIRKHSQAKHSWIHLTTDEITGWVLAVEDDGMGISNPSPDTKKYGLSMMRERARQLNASIDIQLRPAGGTIIRLSSHSGGKIQ
;
A
#
# COMPACT_ATOMS: atom_id res chain seq x y z
N MET A 1 -14.74 -18.99 15.22
CA MET A 1 -14.56 -20.42 15.56
C MET A 1 -13.08 -20.73 15.54
N SER A 2 -12.54 -21.39 16.57
CA SER A 2 -11.09 -21.63 16.69
C SER A 2 -10.59 -22.63 15.65
N TYR A 3 -9.43 -22.39 15.03
CA TYR A 3 -8.74 -23.30 14.10
C TYR A 3 -8.67 -24.75 14.61
N ARG A 4 -8.60 -24.94 15.93
CA ARG A 4 -8.63 -26.26 16.58
C ARG A 4 -9.90 -27.05 16.27
N ILE A 5 -11.06 -26.41 16.23
CA ILE A 5 -12.34 -27.07 15.96
C ILE A 5 -12.39 -27.58 14.52
N PHE A 6 -11.92 -26.75 13.58
CA PHE A 6 -11.79 -27.13 12.17
C PHE A 6 -10.86 -28.34 11.98
N TYR A 7 -9.68 -28.31 12.63
CA TYR A 7 -8.72 -29.40 12.58
C TYR A 7 -9.33 -30.74 13.05
N TRP A 8 -10.04 -30.73 14.18
CA TRP A 8 -10.69 -31.93 14.70
C TRP A 8 -11.85 -32.40 13.81
N LEU A 9 -12.65 -31.49 13.26
CA LEU A 9 -13.73 -31.82 12.32
C LEU A 9 -13.21 -32.50 11.05
N THR A 10 -12.08 -32.04 10.51
CA THR A 10 -11.41 -32.65 9.34
C THR A 10 -11.10 -34.14 9.53
N PHE A 11 -10.71 -34.51 10.74
CA PHE A 11 -10.29 -35.88 11.05
C PHE A 11 -11.46 -36.76 11.52
N LEU A 12 -12.35 -36.23 12.36
CA LEU A 12 -13.42 -36.99 12.98
C LEU A 12 -14.57 -37.28 12.00
N ILE A 13 -14.97 -36.33 11.15
CA ILE A 13 -16.13 -36.50 10.28
C ILE A 13 -15.95 -37.68 9.30
N PRO A 14 -14.87 -37.77 8.50
CA PRO A 14 -14.69 -38.88 7.57
C PRO A 14 -14.60 -40.22 8.30
N THR A 15 -13.88 -40.25 9.43
CA THR A 15 -13.69 -41.47 10.23
C THR A 15 -15.01 -41.99 10.79
N ILE A 16 -15.86 -41.11 11.32
CA ILE A 16 -17.19 -41.47 11.85
C ILE A 16 -18.10 -41.95 10.72
N ILE A 17 -18.08 -41.30 9.56
CA ILE A 17 -18.96 -41.70 8.44
C ILE A 17 -18.54 -43.06 7.88
N ILE A 18 -17.25 -43.29 7.67
CA ILE A 18 -16.74 -44.57 7.17
C ILE A 18 -17.00 -45.68 8.18
N GLY A 19 -16.65 -45.46 9.45
CA GLY A 19 -16.88 -46.44 10.52
C GLY A 19 -18.36 -46.75 10.75
N GLY A 20 -19.22 -45.73 10.69
CA GLY A 20 -20.67 -45.88 10.81
C GLY A 20 -21.29 -46.65 9.64
N PHE A 21 -20.84 -46.39 8.41
CA PHE A 21 -21.28 -47.16 7.24
C PHE A 21 -20.87 -48.63 7.37
N GLU A 22 -19.63 -48.90 7.77
CA GLU A 22 -19.12 -50.26 7.98
C GLU A 22 -19.91 -51.02 9.03
N PHE A 23 -20.23 -50.36 10.15
CA PHE A 23 -21.06 -50.93 11.22
C PHE A 23 -22.47 -51.27 10.72
N ILE A 24 -23.16 -50.34 10.05
CA ILE A 24 -24.51 -50.56 9.50
C ILE A 24 -24.47 -51.66 8.43
N ARG A 25 -23.42 -51.70 7.62
CA ARG A 25 -23.24 -52.70 6.59
C ARG A 25 -23.19 -54.10 7.19
N HIS A 26 -22.39 -54.27 8.23
CA HIS A 26 -22.18 -55.56 8.90
C HIS A 26 -23.46 -56.05 9.59
N ASP A 27 -24.13 -55.18 10.34
CA ASP A 27 -25.25 -55.60 11.19
C ASP A 27 -26.60 -55.69 10.44
N PHE A 28 -26.78 -54.91 9.36
CA PHE A 28 -28.09 -54.75 8.72
C PHE A 28 -28.11 -55.00 7.21
N LEU A 29 -27.03 -54.74 6.47
CA LEU A 29 -27.05 -54.77 5.00
C LEU A 29 -26.43 -56.03 4.38
N LEU A 30 -25.75 -56.89 5.14
CA LEU A 30 -25.16 -58.14 4.61
C LEU A 30 -26.15 -59.02 3.81
N PRO A 31 -27.44 -59.17 4.18
CA PRO A 31 -28.40 -59.94 3.39
C PRO A 31 -28.79 -59.30 2.05
N TYR A 32 -28.57 -57.98 1.92
CA TYR A 32 -29.05 -57.17 0.79
C TYR A 32 -27.92 -56.65 -0.10
N MET A 33 -26.67 -56.72 0.35
CA MET A 33 -25.52 -56.14 -0.32
C MET A 33 -24.30 -57.08 -0.22
N SER A 34 -23.74 -57.46 -1.37
CA SER A 34 -22.53 -58.28 -1.42
C SER A 34 -21.30 -57.50 -0.91
N MET A 35 -20.25 -58.21 -0.48
CA MET A 35 -18.99 -57.57 -0.05
C MET A 35 -18.39 -56.65 -1.11
N GLU A 36 -18.39 -57.07 -2.38
CA GLU A 36 -17.87 -56.27 -3.50
C GLU A 36 -18.70 -55.01 -3.72
N ALA A 37 -20.04 -55.12 -3.72
CA ALA A 37 -20.93 -53.97 -3.86
C ALA A 37 -20.79 -52.98 -2.71
N GLY A 38 -20.63 -53.47 -1.48
CA GLY A 38 -20.38 -52.65 -0.30
C GLY A 38 -19.06 -51.90 -0.36
N ASN A 39 -17.99 -52.53 -0.85
CA ASN A 39 -16.69 -51.89 -1.02
C ASN A 39 -16.72 -50.79 -2.09
N VAL A 40 -17.44 -51.01 -3.20
CA VAL A 40 -17.64 -49.98 -4.22
C VAL A 40 -18.44 -48.80 -3.64
N TYR A 41 -19.51 -49.09 -2.90
CA TYR A 41 -20.38 -48.04 -2.34
C TYR A 41 -19.64 -47.18 -1.30
N ILE A 42 -18.90 -47.78 -0.37
CA ILE A 42 -18.12 -47.02 0.62
C ILE A 42 -17.00 -46.21 -0.04
N THR A 43 -16.38 -46.72 -1.10
CA THR A 43 -15.36 -45.98 -1.85
C THR A 43 -15.95 -44.76 -2.54
N LEU A 44 -17.10 -44.91 -3.22
CA LEU A 44 -17.81 -43.80 -3.86
C LEU A 44 -18.31 -42.77 -2.84
N LEU A 45 -18.86 -43.24 -1.72
CA LEU A 45 -19.31 -42.38 -0.63
C LEU A 45 -18.15 -41.60 -0.02
N THR A 46 -17.02 -42.26 0.22
CA THR A 46 -15.80 -41.63 0.75
C THR A 46 -15.29 -40.57 -0.22
N LEU A 47 -15.20 -40.88 -1.52
CA LEU A 47 -14.74 -39.94 -2.53
C LEU A 47 -15.67 -38.71 -2.63
N PHE A 48 -16.98 -38.93 -2.62
CA PHE A 48 -17.97 -37.85 -2.64
C PHE A 48 -17.87 -36.94 -1.41
N LEU A 49 -17.76 -37.53 -0.21
CA LEU A 49 -17.62 -36.78 1.04
C LEU A 49 -16.29 -36.03 1.10
N SER A 50 -15.19 -36.65 0.68
CA SER A 50 -13.89 -36.00 0.56
C SER A 50 -13.95 -34.81 -0.38
N PHE A 51 -14.65 -34.93 -1.51
CA PHE A 51 -14.83 -33.83 -2.47
C PHE A 51 -15.64 -32.67 -1.87
N LEU A 52 -16.78 -32.96 -1.22
CA LEU A 52 -17.59 -31.94 -0.55
C LEU A 52 -16.80 -31.22 0.55
N PHE A 53 -16.07 -31.99 1.35
CA PHE A 53 -15.24 -31.46 2.43
C PHE A 53 -14.11 -30.58 1.90
N ALA A 54 -13.38 -31.04 0.88
CA ALA A 54 -12.30 -30.28 0.25
C ALA A 54 -12.82 -28.96 -0.33
N THR A 55 -13.97 -28.99 -1.00
CA THR A 55 -14.60 -27.80 -1.58
C THR A 55 -15.00 -26.80 -0.50
N TRP A 56 -15.64 -27.26 0.59
CA TRP A 56 -16.01 -26.42 1.72
C TRP A 56 -14.80 -25.83 2.45
N MET A 57 -13.76 -26.63 2.69
CA MET A 57 -12.50 -26.19 3.28
C MET A 57 -11.83 -25.11 2.44
N PHE A 58 -11.69 -25.34 1.13
CA PHE A 58 -11.03 -24.41 0.22
C PHE A 58 -11.79 -23.08 0.13
N HIS A 59 -13.13 -23.14 0.09
CA HIS A 59 -13.96 -21.95 0.11
C HIS A 59 -13.80 -21.17 1.42
N THR A 60 -13.80 -21.86 2.56
CA THR A 60 -13.59 -21.24 3.87
C THR A 60 -12.20 -20.59 3.99
N LEU A 61 -11.15 -21.28 3.57
CA LEU A 61 -9.77 -20.77 3.57
C LEU A 61 -9.66 -19.51 2.71
N LYS A 62 -10.26 -19.51 1.52
CA LYS A 62 -10.27 -18.35 0.62
C LYS A 62 -10.94 -17.14 1.26
N GLN A 63 -12.08 -17.34 1.94
CA GLN A 63 -12.79 -16.27 2.66
C GLN A 63 -11.97 -15.74 3.84
N MET A 64 -11.33 -16.62 4.61
CA MET A 64 -10.48 -16.21 5.75
C MET A 64 -9.27 -15.41 5.28
N ASN A 65 -8.58 -15.86 4.23
CA ASN A 65 -7.46 -15.12 3.66
C ASN A 65 -7.89 -13.74 3.14
N ALA A 66 -9.02 -13.65 2.44
CA ALA A 66 -9.54 -12.36 1.97
C ALA A 66 -9.79 -11.38 3.12
N ARG A 67 -10.40 -11.85 4.23
CA ARG A 67 -10.63 -11.03 5.42
C ARG A 67 -9.34 -10.58 6.09
N ILE A 68 -8.34 -11.47 6.21
CA ILE A 68 -7.04 -11.13 6.81
C ILE A 68 -6.35 -10.05 5.98
N VAL A 69 -6.33 -10.19 4.65
CA VAL A 69 -5.73 -9.20 3.74
C VAL A 69 -6.45 -7.85 3.88
N GLU A 70 -7.78 -7.86 3.93
CA GLU A 70 -8.57 -6.64 4.13
C GLU A 70 -8.31 -5.98 5.50
N GLU A 71 -8.24 -6.76 6.57
CA GLU A 71 -7.90 -6.27 7.91
C GLU A 71 -6.48 -5.71 7.97
N GLN A 72 -5.51 -6.37 7.32
CA GLN A 72 -4.14 -5.88 7.20
C GLN A 72 -4.07 -4.56 6.44
N ALA A 73 -4.78 -4.45 5.31
CA ALA A 73 -4.85 -3.20 4.54
C ALA A 73 -5.47 -2.06 5.37
N ARG A 74 -6.56 -2.34 6.09
CA ARG A 74 -7.16 -1.35 7.00
C ARG A 74 -6.18 -0.94 8.11
N ARG A 75 -5.49 -1.90 8.74
CA ARG A 75 -4.50 -1.60 9.78
C ARG A 75 -3.35 -0.74 9.25
N ALA A 76 -2.81 -1.05 8.07
CA ALA A 76 -1.77 -0.25 7.45
C ALA A 76 -2.23 1.20 7.22
N VAL A 77 -3.48 1.41 6.77
CA VAL A 77 -4.07 2.74 6.62
C VAL A 77 -4.21 3.45 7.98
N TYR A 78 -4.63 2.75 9.03
CA TYR A 78 -4.73 3.32 10.39
C TYR A 78 -3.36 3.71 10.96
N GLU A 79 -2.37 2.84 10.84
CA GLU A 79 -1.00 3.10 11.30
C GLU A 79 -0.38 4.30 10.57
N GLU A 80 -0.60 4.42 9.26
CA GLU A 80 -0.14 5.58 8.50
C GLU A 80 -0.86 6.86 8.92
N ARG A 81 -2.17 6.80 9.16
CA ARG A 81 -2.92 7.94 9.72
C ARG A 81 -2.40 8.37 11.09
N GLU A 82 -2.07 7.43 11.96
CA GLU A 82 -1.53 7.71 13.30
C GLU A 82 -0.10 8.24 13.25
N ARG A 83 0.73 7.73 12.33
CA ARG A 83 2.08 8.25 12.05
C ARG A 83 2.00 9.69 11.57
N LEU A 84 1.15 9.97 10.57
CA LEU A 84 0.90 11.31 10.07
C LEU A 84 0.38 12.23 11.17
N ALA A 85 -0.62 11.80 11.95
CA ALA A 85 -1.16 12.60 13.04
C ALA A 85 -0.08 13.01 14.07
N ARG A 86 0.86 12.10 14.40
CA ARG A 86 2.00 12.41 15.29
C ARG A 86 3.00 13.36 14.66
N GLU A 87 3.42 13.12 13.42
CA GLU A 87 4.33 14.04 12.70
C GLU A 87 3.76 15.47 12.61
N LEU A 88 2.45 15.57 12.41
CA LEU A 88 1.72 16.83 12.36
C LEU A 88 1.63 17.51 13.73
N HIS A 89 1.24 16.75 14.75
CA HIS A 89 1.15 17.25 16.11
C HIS A 89 2.51 17.81 16.57
N ASP A 90 3.59 17.07 16.31
CA ASP A 90 4.93 17.47 16.74
C ASP A 90 5.45 18.68 15.93
N GLY A 91 5.24 18.70 14.62
CA GLY A 91 5.63 19.82 13.76
C GLY A 91 4.88 21.12 14.07
N ILE A 92 3.58 21.04 14.34
CA ILE A 92 2.75 22.19 14.73
C ILE A 92 3.13 22.67 16.13
N ALA A 93 3.31 21.76 17.10
CA ALA A 93 3.68 22.12 18.48
C ALA A 93 5.04 22.83 18.53
N GLN A 94 6.04 22.34 17.80
CA GLN A 94 7.36 22.99 17.71
C GLN A 94 7.28 24.37 17.08
N SER A 95 6.50 24.53 16.00
CA SER A 95 6.35 25.81 15.32
C SER A 95 5.57 26.83 16.16
N LEU A 96 4.56 26.39 16.91
CA LEU A 96 3.83 27.23 17.87
C LEU A 96 4.70 27.65 19.06
N PHE A 97 5.55 26.75 19.57
CA PHE A 97 6.51 27.07 20.61
C PHE A 97 7.50 28.13 20.14
N PHE A 98 8.08 27.95 18.95
CA PHE A 98 8.99 28.91 18.33
C PHE A 98 8.33 30.27 18.12
N LEU A 99 7.08 30.30 17.62
CA LEU A 99 6.29 31.51 17.48
C LEU A 99 6.12 32.24 18.83
N ASN A 100 5.76 31.51 19.90
CA ASN A 100 5.56 32.08 21.24
C ASN A 100 6.84 32.73 21.78
N VAL A 101 7.99 32.06 21.61
CA VAL A 101 9.31 32.57 22.02
C VAL A 101 9.66 33.84 21.24
N LYS A 102 9.46 33.85 19.92
CA LYS A 102 9.80 35.00 19.06
C LYS A 102 8.90 36.22 19.30
N LEU A 103 7.61 36.00 19.54
CA LEU A 103 6.68 37.05 19.95
C LEU A 103 7.08 37.68 21.29
N LYS A 104 7.50 36.88 22.28
CA LYS A 104 8.00 37.39 23.57
C LYS A 104 9.29 38.21 23.45
N GLN A 105 10.10 37.95 22.43
CA GLN A 105 11.34 38.67 22.15
C GLN A 105 11.12 39.93 21.30
N GLY A 106 9.89 40.25 20.89
CA GLY A 106 9.59 41.39 20.02
C GLY A 106 10.06 41.22 18.57
N GLN A 107 10.44 40.01 18.17
CA GLN A 107 10.95 39.70 16.82
C GLN A 107 9.77 39.36 15.89
N LEU A 108 9.04 40.41 15.48
CA LEU A 108 7.81 40.28 14.69
C LEU A 108 8.04 39.64 13.31
N ASP A 109 9.19 39.87 12.68
CA ASP A 109 9.53 39.26 11.39
C ASP A 109 9.76 37.75 11.51
N ASP A 110 10.49 37.30 12.53
CA ASP A 110 10.70 35.87 12.83
C ASP A 110 9.38 35.17 13.22
N ALA A 111 8.52 35.87 13.96
CA ALA A 111 7.18 35.38 14.30
C ALA A 111 6.32 35.19 13.04
N ARG A 112 6.40 36.11 12.07
CA ARG A 112 5.68 36.01 10.79
C ARG A 112 6.17 34.82 9.94
N VAL A 113 7.47 34.54 9.98
CA VAL A 113 8.05 33.32 9.37
C VAL A 113 7.52 32.06 10.05
N ALA A 114 7.43 32.05 11.38
CA ALA A 114 6.89 30.90 12.13
C ALA A 114 5.41 30.63 11.83
N VAL A 115 4.58 31.68 11.67
CA VAL A 115 3.18 31.54 11.24
C VAL A 115 3.08 30.95 9.84
N SER A 116 3.92 31.43 8.90
CA SER A 116 3.98 30.88 7.53
C SER A 116 4.41 29.40 7.53
N ALA A 117 5.33 29.03 8.42
CA ALA A 117 5.73 27.63 8.60
C ALA A 117 4.59 26.76 9.16
N ILE A 118 3.80 27.27 10.11
CA ILE A 118 2.60 26.58 10.62
C ILE A 118 1.56 26.39 9.52
N ASP A 119 1.26 27.45 8.75
CA ASP A 119 0.28 27.39 7.66
C ASP A 119 0.71 26.37 6.59
N ASN A 120 1.99 26.33 6.23
CA ASN A 120 2.54 25.34 5.31
C ASN A 120 2.47 23.91 5.85
N HIS A 121 2.80 23.69 7.12
CA HIS A 121 2.68 22.37 7.76
C HIS A 121 1.23 21.89 7.81
N VAL A 122 0.29 22.76 8.17
CA VAL A 122 -1.15 22.44 8.23
C VAL A 122 -1.71 22.19 6.83
N ARG A 123 -1.33 22.96 5.81
CA ARG A 123 -1.75 22.68 4.43
C ARG A 123 -1.19 21.36 3.92
N GLN A 124 0.08 21.08 4.20
CA GLN A 124 0.71 19.81 3.83
C GLN A 124 0.06 18.62 4.57
N ALA A 125 -0.32 18.81 5.83
CA ALA A 125 -1.10 17.87 6.63
C ALA A 125 -2.42 17.50 5.98
N ILE A 126 -3.23 18.53 5.71
CA ILE A 126 -4.57 18.40 5.13
C ILE A 126 -4.46 17.72 3.77
N PHE A 127 -3.45 18.07 2.98
CA PHE A 127 -3.22 17.52 1.66
C PHE A 127 -2.82 16.03 1.67
N ASN A 128 -1.96 15.63 2.61
CA ASN A 128 -1.55 14.23 2.79
C ASN A 128 -2.67 13.38 3.41
N LEU A 129 -3.53 13.96 4.25
CA LEU A 129 -4.67 13.27 4.89
C LEU A 129 -5.88 13.08 3.97
N ARG A 130 -6.09 13.98 3.00
CA ARG A 130 -7.32 14.02 2.19
C ARG A 130 -7.34 13.07 0.98
N SER A 131 -6.21 12.47 0.61
CA SER A 131 -6.04 11.87 -0.73
C SER A 131 -6.23 10.35 -0.83
N LEU A 132 -6.65 9.65 0.23
CA LEU A 132 -6.63 8.18 0.26
C LEU A 132 -7.99 7.44 0.22
N PRO A 133 -9.14 8.11 0.01
CA PRO A 133 -10.26 7.38 -0.60
C PRO A 133 -11.14 8.30 -1.46
N GLU A 134 -10.73 8.59 -2.71
CA GLU A 134 -11.69 9.04 -3.73
C GLU A 134 -11.91 7.88 -4.71
N GLU A 135 -13.17 7.68 -5.12
CA GLU A 135 -13.54 6.76 -6.20
C GLU A 135 -12.91 7.24 -7.52
N GLY A 136 -12.38 6.30 -8.32
CA GLY A 136 -11.71 6.60 -9.59
C GLY A 136 -10.48 5.71 -9.81
N SER A 137 -9.85 5.85 -10.97
CA SER A 137 -8.58 5.19 -11.31
C SER A 137 -7.39 5.97 -10.72
N LEU A 138 -6.22 5.32 -10.58
CA LEU A 138 -5.04 5.91 -9.91
C LEU A 138 -4.53 7.17 -10.63
N ASP A 139 -4.49 7.12 -11.95
CA ASP A 139 -4.16 8.24 -12.84
C ASP A 139 -5.05 9.46 -12.58
N GLN A 140 -6.38 9.29 -12.52
CA GLN A 140 -7.32 10.39 -12.24
C GLN A 140 -7.08 11.03 -10.87
N ARG A 141 -6.83 10.21 -9.84
CA ARG A 141 -6.51 10.71 -8.49
C ARG A 141 -5.19 11.48 -8.49
N LEU A 142 -4.17 10.97 -9.19
CA LEU A 142 -2.88 11.63 -9.33
C LEU A 142 -3.01 12.95 -10.10
N GLU A 143 -3.68 12.98 -11.24
CA GLU A 143 -3.90 14.20 -12.03
C GLU A 143 -4.58 15.30 -11.20
N LYS A 144 -5.65 14.94 -10.47
CA LYS A 144 -6.37 15.89 -9.60
C LYS A 144 -5.45 16.42 -8.50
N TRP A 145 -4.65 15.55 -7.89
CA TRP A 145 -3.70 15.93 -6.84
C TRP A 145 -2.57 16.82 -7.38
N LEU A 146 -2.00 16.49 -8.54
CA LEU A 146 -0.95 17.26 -9.21
C LEU A 146 -1.44 18.65 -9.62
N ALA A 147 -2.67 18.76 -10.14
CA ALA A 147 -3.28 20.04 -10.48
C ALA A 147 -3.45 20.94 -9.25
N GLN A 148 -3.91 20.39 -8.11
CA GLN A 148 -4.01 21.14 -6.85
C GLN A 148 -2.63 21.54 -6.31
N TRP A 149 -1.65 20.64 -6.40
CA TRP A 149 -0.28 20.91 -5.97
C TRP A 149 0.36 22.01 -6.82
N SER A 150 0.16 21.99 -8.14
CA SER A 150 0.69 23.00 -9.07
C SER A 150 0.09 24.38 -8.76
N ALA A 151 -1.23 24.46 -8.58
CA ALA A 151 -1.91 25.70 -8.23
C ALA A 151 -1.45 26.30 -6.88
N LEU A 152 -1.08 25.45 -5.91
CA LEU A 152 -0.60 25.90 -4.59
C LEU A 152 0.89 26.25 -4.58
N SER A 153 1.71 25.55 -5.35
CA SER A 153 3.16 25.73 -5.39
C SER A 153 3.62 26.80 -6.36
N GLY A 154 2.82 27.08 -7.41
CA GLY A 154 3.22 27.93 -8.53
C GLY A 154 4.25 27.29 -9.46
N ILE A 155 4.47 25.98 -9.36
CA ILE A 155 5.35 25.19 -10.22
C ILE A 155 4.49 24.43 -11.22
N ASP A 156 4.80 24.57 -12.51
CA ASP A 156 4.06 23.91 -13.57
C ASP A 156 4.39 22.42 -13.61
N VAL A 157 3.36 21.57 -13.65
CA VAL A 157 3.53 20.11 -13.65
C VAL A 157 3.02 19.54 -14.97
N VAL A 158 3.87 18.78 -15.66
CA VAL A 158 3.48 17.97 -16.81
C VAL A 158 3.36 16.52 -16.37
N SER A 159 2.18 15.94 -16.53
CA SER A 159 1.90 14.55 -16.15
C SER A 159 1.66 13.67 -17.38
N ASP A 160 2.32 12.53 -17.41
CA ASP A 160 2.18 11.48 -18.40
C ASP A 160 1.96 10.15 -17.68
N LEU A 161 0.70 9.82 -17.44
CA LEU A 161 0.28 8.71 -16.59
C LEU A 161 -0.47 7.68 -17.43
N HIS A 162 0.18 6.54 -17.66
CA HIS A 162 -0.37 5.40 -18.37
C HIS A 162 -0.41 4.20 -17.42
N VAL A 163 -1.45 4.15 -16.59
CA VAL A 163 -1.66 3.10 -15.59
C VAL A 163 -2.88 2.28 -15.98
N ARG A 164 -2.72 0.96 -16.05
CA ARG A 164 -3.86 0.06 -16.24
C ARG A 164 -4.64 -0.12 -14.94
N ASP A 165 -5.97 -0.08 -15.03
CA ASP A 165 -6.85 -0.36 -13.89
C ASP A 165 -6.57 -1.72 -13.26
N GLY A 166 -6.44 -1.72 -11.92
CA GLY A 166 -6.17 -2.92 -11.13
C GLY A 166 -4.80 -3.55 -11.37
N PHE A 167 -3.83 -2.77 -11.88
CA PHE A 167 -2.42 -3.17 -11.95
C PHE A 167 -1.77 -3.18 -10.56
N PHE A 168 -2.09 -2.20 -9.72
CA PHE A 168 -1.62 -2.09 -8.33
C PHE A 168 -2.70 -2.55 -7.34
N THR A 169 -2.29 -3.19 -6.24
CA THR A 169 -3.20 -3.36 -5.09
C THR A 169 -3.39 -2.03 -4.35
N PRO A 170 -4.49 -1.85 -3.59
CA PRO A 170 -4.69 -0.64 -2.80
C PRO A 170 -3.50 -0.31 -1.88
N ALA A 171 -2.86 -1.33 -1.30
CA ALA A 171 -1.67 -1.14 -0.48
C ALA A 171 -0.48 -0.62 -1.30
N ALA A 172 -0.26 -1.15 -2.50
CA ALA A 172 0.79 -0.68 -3.40
C ALA A 172 0.52 0.75 -3.89
N GLU A 173 -0.74 1.11 -4.19
CA GLU A 173 -1.13 2.47 -4.54
C GLU A 173 -0.80 3.46 -3.42
N VAL A 174 -1.07 3.11 -2.15
CA VAL A 174 -0.73 3.95 -0.99
C VAL A 174 0.78 4.22 -0.94
N GLN A 175 1.60 3.18 -1.11
CA GLN A 175 3.05 3.35 -1.06
C GLN A 175 3.57 4.20 -2.23
N LEU A 176 3.06 3.94 -3.44
CA LEU A 176 3.43 4.69 -4.64
C LEU A 176 3.05 6.17 -4.51
N PHE A 177 1.83 6.45 -4.06
CA PHE A 177 1.36 7.81 -3.82
C PHE A 177 2.19 8.51 -2.76
N GLY A 178 2.54 7.83 -1.67
CA GLY A 178 3.42 8.38 -0.63
C GLY A 178 4.81 8.76 -1.15
N ILE A 179 5.38 7.97 -2.08
CA ILE A 179 6.66 8.29 -2.73
C ILE A 179 6.52 9.52 -3.61
N ILE A 180 5.44 9.61 -4.41
CA ILE A 180 5.15 10.77 -5.27
C ILE A 180 4.98 12.03 -4.42
N GLN A 181 4.21 11.96 -3.34
CA GLN A 181 4.01 13.07 -2.41
C GLN A 181 5.33 13.59 -1.83
N GLU A 182 6.20 12.68 -1.39
CA GLU A 182 7.49 13.03 -0.83
C GLU A 182 8.43 13.63 -1.91
N ALA A 183 8.42 13.09 -3.12
CA ALA A 183 9.19 13.63 -4.24
C ALA A 183 8.79 15.09 -4.55
N PHE A 184 7.49 15.35 -4.71
CA PHE A 184 6.97 16.70 -4.97
C PHE A 184 7.11 17.64 -3.76
N ALA A 185 7.04 17.13 -2.53
CA ALA A 185 7.36 17.91 -1.34
C ALA A 185 8.82 18.38 -1.36
N ASN A 186 9.74 17.51 -1.78
CA ASN A 186 11.16 17.84 -1.94
C ASN A 186 11.39 18.85 -3.07
N ILE A 187 10.71 18.69 -4.21
CA ILE A 187 10.75 19.69 -5.30
C ILE A 187 10.36 21.06 -4.76
N ARG A 188 9.19 21.19 -4.12
CA ARG A 188 8.70 22.47 -3.58
C ARG A 188 9.67 23.08 -2.57
N LYS A 189 10.23 22.28 -1.66
CA LYS A 189 11.05 22.76 -0.55
C LYS A 189 12.49 23.09 -0.95
N HIS A 190 13.05 22.40 -1.94
CA HIS A 190 14.49 22.36 -2.15
C HIS A 190 14.95 22.64 -3.58
N SER A 191 14.11 22.46 -4.60
CA SER A 191 14.59 22.51 -6.00
C SER A 191 14.72 23.94 -6.55
N GLN A 192 13.91 24.89 -6.10
CA GLN A 192 13.70 26.18 -6.81
C GLN A 192 13.29 26.00 -8.29
N ALA A 193 12.73 24.84 -8.64
CA ALA A 193 12.26 24.53 -9.98
C ALA A 193 11.07 25.41 -10.38
N LYS A 194 10.93 25.63 -11.69
CA LYS A 194 9.75 26.25 -12.30
C LYS A 194 8.86 25.21 -12.97
N HIS A 195 9.45 24.10 -13.41
CA HIS A 195 8.73 23.01 -14.06
C HIS A 195 9.11 21.68 -13.41
N SER A 196 8.12 20.80 -13.33
CA SER A 196 8.33 19.40 -12.98
C SER A 196 7.57 18.48 -13.91
N TRP A 197 8.07 17.26 -14.02
CA TRP A 197 7.51 16.21 -14.87
C TRP A 197 7.30 14.96 -14.04
N ILE A 198 6.19 14.27 -14.30
CA ILE A 198 5.94 12.94 -13.76
C ILE A 198 5.52 12.01 -14.88
N HIS A 199 6.21 10.88 -14.96
CA HIS A 199 5.91 9.81 -15.90
C HIS A 199 5.64 8.53 -15.10
N LEU A 200 4.50 7.90 -15.31
CA LEU A 200 4.17 6.61 -14.72
C LEU A 200 3.63 5.69 -15.81
N THR A 201 4.33 4.59 -16.04
CA THR A 201 3.95 3.61 -17.08
C THR A 201 3.89 2.22 -16.47
N THR A 202 2.87 1.44 -16.87
CA THR A 202 2.71 0.04 -16.47
C THR A 202 2.66 -0.87 -17.69
N ASP A 203 3.47 -1.93 -17.67
CA ASP A 203 3.55 -2.97 -18.68
C ASP A 203 3.46 -4.37 -18.02
N GLU A 204 2.76 -5.31 -18.65
CA GLU A 204 2.57 -6.65 -18.07
C GLU A 204 3.86 -7.49 -18.04
N ILE A 205 4.77 -7.25 -18.99
CA ILE A 205 5.97 -8.06 -19.21
C ILE A 205 7.18 -7.41 -18.52
N THR A 206 7.32 -6.09 -18.60
CA THR A 206 8.46 -5.35 -18.06
C THR A 206 8.20 -4.72 -16.69
N GLY A 207 6.96 -4.78 -16.20
CA GLY A 207 6.57 -4.21 -14.90
C GLY A 207 6.23 -2.73 -15.01
N TRP A 208 6.53 -1.93 -13.98
CA TRP A 208 6.20 -0.51 -13.97
C TRP A 208 7.42 0.38 -13.72
N VAL A 209 7.35 1.60 -14.25
CA VAL A 209 8.36 2.63 -14.08
C VAL A 209 7.68 3.94 -13.70
N LEU A 210 8.14 4.53 -12.60
CA LEU A 210 7.82 5.90 -12.20
C LEU A 210 9.07 6.76 -12.35
N ALA A 211 8.94 7.91 -12.99
CA ALA A 211 9.97 8.94 -13.01
C ALA A 211 9.35 10.27 -12.56
N VAL A 212 10.02 10.95 -11.64
CA VAL A 212 9.69 12.32 -11.22
C VAL A 212 10.93 13.18 -11.46
N GLU A 213 10.75 14.27 -12.20
CA GLU A 213 11.82 15.15 -12.65
C GLU A 213 11.51 16.61 -12.32
N ASP A 214 12.55 17.40 -12.04
CA ASP A 214 12.46 18.86 -11.90
C ASP A 214 13.56 19.56 -12.70
N ASP A 215 13.40 20.86 -12.96
CA ASP A 215 14.39 21.73 -13.62
C ASP A 215 15.17 22.63 -12.62
N GLY A 216 15.17 22.25 -11.35
CA GLY A 216 15.74 23.04 -10.27
C GLY A 216 17.26 22.95 -10.14
N MET A 217 17.76 23.31 -8.97
CA MET A 217 19.19 23.31 -8.65
C MET A 217 19.81 21.91 -8.49
N GLY A 218 18.98 20.86 -8.46
CA GLY A 218 19.42 19.48 -8.27
C GLY A 218 19.88 19.17 -6.83
N ILE A 219 20.08 17.88 -6.54
CA ILE A 219 20.67 17.43 -5.27
C ILE A 219 22.19 17.49 -5.35
N SER A 220 22.78 18.59 -4.88
CA SER A 220 24.22 18.66 -4.60
C SER A 220 24.62 17.53 -3.65
N ASN A 221 25.69 16.82 -3.96
CA ASN A 221 26.17 15.64 -3.25
C ASN A 221 26.05 15.82 -1.72
N PRO A 222 25.21 15.02 -1.04
CA PRO A 222 24.62 15.47 0.21
C PRO A 222 25.55 15.29 1.41
N SER A 223 25.80 16.37 2.14
CA SER A 223 26.45 16.39 3.46
C SER A 223 25.89 15.27 4.39
N PRO A 224 26.74 14.61 5.20
CA PRO A 224 26.31 13.56 6.14
C PRO A 224 25.30 14.03 7.21
N ASP A 225 25.26 15.33 7.51
CA ASP A 225 24.56 15.88 8.68
C ASP A 225 23.10 16.31 8.43
N THR A 226 22.66 16.37 7.17
CA THR A 226 21.25 16.67 6.90
C THR A 226 20.44 15.40 7.14
N LYS A 227 19.71 15.31 8.24
CA LYS A 227 18.77 14.23 8.58
C LYS A 227 17.86 13.86 7.39
N LYS A 228 18.26 12.88 6.57
CA LYS A 228 17.58 12.46 5.31
C LYS A 228 16.39 11.54 5.54
N TYR A 229 15.50 11.89 6.47
CA TYR A 229 14.33 11.04 6.77
C TYR A 229 13.48 10.81 5.51
N GLY A 230 13.24 11.84 4.68
CA GLY A 230 12.45 11.72 3.44
C GLY A 230 13.00 10.71 2.42
N LEU A 231 14.29 10.80 2.09
CA LEU A 231 14.93 9.86 1.15
C LEU A 231 15.00 8.43 1.70
N SER A 232 15.23 8.27 3.00
CA SER A 232 15.22 6.95 3.65
C SER A 232 13.83 6.33 3.63
N MET A 233 12.78 7.13 3.87
CA MET A 233 11.39 6.69 3.80
C MET A 233 11.02 6.29 2.38
N MET A 234 11.38 7.07 1.35
CA MET A 234 11.13 6.69 -0.04
C MET A 234 11.81 5.37 -0.42
N ARG A 235 13.04 5.12 0.05
CA ARG A 235 13.73 3.83 -0.15
C ARG A 235 13.01 2.68 0.53
N GLU A 236 12.51 2.87 1.73
CA GLU A 236 11.79 1.82 2.46
C GLU A 236 10.46 1.49 1.79
N ARG A 237 9.70 2.51 1.36
CA ARG A 237 8.47 2.31 0.59
C ARG A 237 8.74 1.64 -0.76
N ALA A 238 9.83 2.00 -1.45
CA ALA A 238 10.25 1.34 -2.68
C ALA A 238 10.56 -0.15 -2.46
N ARG A 239 11.21 -0.51 -1.35
CA ARG A 239 11.43 -1.92 -0.97
C ARG A 239 10.13 -2.67 -0.73
N GLN A 240 9.16 -2.06 -0.06
CA GLN A 240 7.84 -2.66 0.15
C GLN A 240 7.11 -2.93 -1.17
N LEU A 241 7.40 -2.14 -2.21
CA LEU A 241 6.90 -2.34 -3.57
C LEU A 241 7.76 -3.29 -4.43
N ASN A 242 8.82 -3.90 -3.87
CA ASN A 242 9.83 -4.65 -4.61
C ASN A 242 10.46 -3.87 -5.78
N ALA A 243 10.60 -2.55 -5.61
CA ALA A 243 11.16 -1.63 -6.60
C ALA A 243 12.54 -1.11 -6.20
N SER A 244 13.38 -0.84 -7.20
CA SER A 244 14.62 -0.09 -7.03
C SER A 244 14.30 1.40 -7.17
N ILE A 245 14.94 2.22 -6.33
CA ILE A 245 14.90 3.68 -6.44
C ILE A 245 16.30 4.19 -6.78
N ASP A 246 16.36 5.02 -7.81
CA ASP A 246 17.56 5.70 -8.28
C ASP A 246 17.31 7.20 -8.29
N ILE A 247 18.25 7.97 -7.74
CA ILE A 247 18.12 9.43 -7.58
C ILE A 247 19.38 10.06 -8.12
N GLN A 248 19.23 10.84 -9.17
CA GLN A 248 20.36 11.39 -9.93
C GLN A 248 20.16 12.87 -10.23
N LEU A 249 21.26 13.56 -10.48
CA LEU A 249 21.22 14.89 -11.09
C LEU A 249 20.86 14.74 -12.56
N ARG A 250 19.97 15.57 -13.08
CA ARG A 250 19.70 15.61 -14.52
C ARG A 250 20.84 16.32 -15.25
N PRO A 251 21.28 15.83 -16.43
CA PRO A 251 22.31 16.49 -17.22
C PRO A 251 21.96 17.95 -17.60
N ALA A 252 20.68 18.27 -17.73
CA ALA A 252 20.18 19.59 -18.06
C ALA A 252 19.95 20.51 -16.84
N GLY A 253 20.28 20.06 -15.62
CA GLY A 253 19.91 20.71 -14.37
C GLY A 253 18.66 20.10 -13.74
N GLY A 254 18.63 20.08 -12.40
CA GLY A 254 17.53 19.50 -11.61
C GLY A 254 17.79 18.08 -11.12
N THR A 255 16.75 17.45 -10.58
CA THR A 255 16.80 16.09 -10.03
C THR A 255 15.91 15.17 -10.84
N ILE A 256 16.31 13.90 -10.98
CA ILE A 256 15.45 12.81 -11.43
C ILE A 256 15.40 11.75 -10.34
N ILE A 257 14.19 11.36 -9.97
CA ILE A 257 13.91 10.22 -9.11
C ILE A 257 13.23 9.17 -9.98
N ARG A 258 13.88 8.02 -10.16
CA ARG A 258 13.34 6.90 -10.94
C ARG A 258 13.09 5.71 -10.02
N LEU A 259 11.88 5.17 -10.09
CA LEU A 259 11.53 3.88 -9.50
C LEU A 259 11.20 2.88 -10.60
N SER A 260 11.71 1.66 -10.46
CA SER A 260 11.43 0.55 -11.37
C SER A 260 11.21 -0.74 -10.61
N SER A 261 10.18 -1.50 -10.99
CA SER A 261 9.94 -2.82 -10.39
C SER A 261 10.90 -3.89 -10.89
N HIS A 262 11.22 -4.86 -10.03
CA HIS A 262 12.12 -5.96 -10.39
C HIS A 262 11.44 -7.15 -11.09
N SER A 263 10.14 -7.11 -11.39
CA SER A 263 9.45 -8.16 -12.17
C SER A 263 8.19 -7.67 -12.89
N GLY A 264 7.94 -8.22 -14.08
CA GLY A 264 6.67 -8.11 -14.80
C GLY A 264 5.64 -9.06 -14.20
N GLY A 265 4.64 -8.48 -13.56
CA GLY A 265 3.55 -9.22 -12.91
C GLY A 265 2.89 -8.34 -11.85
N LYS A 266 1.57 -8.48 -11.71
CA LYS A 266 0.78 -7.75 -10.71
C LYS A 266 1.45 -7.84 -9.34
N ILE A 267 1.76 -6.69 -8.74
CA ILE A 267 2.20 -6.62 -7.35
C ILE A 267 1.00 -7.07 -6.51
N GLN A 268 1.18 -8.11 -5.69
CA GLN A 268 0.20 -8.57 -4.69
C GLN A 268 0.37 -7.78 -3.40
#